data_AF-A0A8I1NUJ3-F1
#
_entry.id   AF-A0A8I1NUJ3-F1
#
_cell.length_a   1.000
_cell.length_b   1.000
_cell.length_c   1.000
_cell.angle_alpha   90.00
_cell.angle_beta   90.00
_cell.angle_gamma   90.00
#
_symmetry.space_group_name_H-M   'P 1'
#
loop_
_entity.id
_entity.type
_entity.pdbx_description
1 polymer ?
#
loop_
_entity_poly.entity_id
_entity_poly.type
_entity_poly.pdbx_seq_one_letter_code
_entity_poly.pdbx_strand_id
1 'polypeptide(L)'
;MDGKMLARLGAVVFVAVAITATAIEMNRKEEVREAWPSDRTTQAQGDPLRDEMIRCQVLGEAGPRDPACLRAWAENRNRFLAPGARPTERLPDIPPAPRNTLIPQSDRTDQPAFEPAAPIAPPQLDEAR
;
A
#
# COMPACT_ATOMS: atom_id res chain seq x y z
N MET A 1 -46.48 5.43 19.11
CA MET A 1 -45.04 5.10 19.13
C MET A 1 -44.64 4.93 20.59
N ASP A 2 -44.00 3.81 20.94
CA ASP A 2 -43.55 3.55 22.31
C ASP A 2 -42.42 4.52 22.69
N GLY A 3 -42.78 5.62 23.35
CA GLY A 3 -41.82 6.62 23.84
C GLY A 3 -40.73 6.01 24.72
N LYS A 4 -41.02 4.88 25.38
CA LYS A 4 -40.05 4.10 26.16
C LYS A 4 -39.03 3.37 25.29
N MET A 5 -39.41 2.89 24.09
CA MET A 5 -38.45 2.35 23.13
C MET A 5 -37.58 3.47 22.54
N LEU A 6 -38.19 4.61 22.20
CA LEU A 6 -37.46 5.76 21.67
C LEU A 6 -36.44 6.32 22.67
N ALA A 7 -36.80 6.40 23.95
CA ALA A 7 -35.89 6.83 25.01
C ALA A 7 -34.72 5.84 25.20
N ARG A 8 -34.98 4.53 25.14
CA ARG A 8 -33.93 3.51 25.21
C ARG A 8 -32.99 3.59 24.01
N LEU A 9 -33.53 3.77 22.81
CA LEU A 9 -32.72 3.90 21.60
C LEU A 9 -31.82 5.14 21.69
N GLY A 10 -32.36 6.28 22.10
CA GLY A 10 -31.57 7.50 22.30
C GLY A 10 -30.45 7.32 23.33
N ALA A 11 -30.75 6.67 24.46
CA ALA A 11 -29.74 6.39 25.49
C ALA A 11 -28.61 5.48 24.97
N VAL A 12 -28.93 4.43 24.22
CA VAL A 12 -27.93 3.51 23.65
C VAL A 12 -27.05 4.24 22.63
N VAL A 13 -27.64 5.03 21.74
CA VAL A 13 -26.87 5.82 20.75
C VAL A 13 -25.95 6.81 21.45
N PHE A 14 -26.43 7.52 22.47
CA PHE A 14 -25.62 8.47 23.24
C PHE A 14 -24.43 7.79 23.93
N VAL A 15 -24.67 6.63 24.58
CA VAL A 15 -23.60 5.85 25.21
C VAL A 15 -22.58 5.38 24.18
N ALA A 16 -23.02 4.88 23.03
CA ALA A 16 -22.12 4.47 21.95
C ALA A 16 -21.24 5.63 21.46
N VAL A 17 -21.84 6.80 21.21
CA VAL A 17 -21.12 8.01 20.80
C VAL A 17 -20.13 8.45 21.86
N ALA A 18 -20.51 8.43 23.15
CA ALA A 18 -19.62 8.77 24.25
C ALA A 18 -18.42 7.82 24.33
N ILE A 19 -18.63 6.51 24.21
CA ILE A 19 -17.53 5.52 24.19
C ILE A 19 -16.60 5.77 23.01
N THR A 20 -17.14 5.96 21.80
CA THR A 20 -16.32 6.27 20.61
C THR A 20 -15.52 7.55 20.78
N ALA A 21 -16.12 8.61 21.33
CA ALA A 21 -15.43 9.87 21.61
C ALA A 21 -14.29 9.69 22.62
N THR A 22 -14.51 8.94 23.71
CA THR A 22 -13.46 8.65 24.69
C THR A 22 -12.33 7.80 24.11
N ALA A 23 -12.65 6.81 23.27
CA ALA A 23 -11.67 5.98 22.60
C ALA A 23 -10.81 6.82 21.65
N ILE A 24 -11.41 7.74 20.88
CA ILE A 24 -10.67 8.67 20.02
C ILE A 24 -9.82 9.62 20.86
N GLU A 25 -10.31 10.15 21.98
CA GLU A 25 -9.51 11.08 22.81
C GLU A 25 -8.33 10.38 23.49
N MET A 26 -8.50 9.13 23.92
CA MET A 26 -7.43 8.30 24.46
C MET A 26 -6.41 7.92 23.39
N ASN A 27 -6.88 7.46 22.22
CA ASN A 27 -6.02 7.20 21.07
C ASN A 27 -5.27 8.49 20.73
N ARG A 28 -5.98 9.61 20.53
CA ARG A 28 -5.42 10.93 20.18
C ARG A 28 -4.33 11.39 21.14
N LYS A 29 -4.42 11.14 22.44
CA LYS A 29 -3.34 11.47 23.39
C LYS A 29 -2.11 10.60 23.21
N GLU A 30 -2.29 9.31 22.91
CA GLU A 30 -1.20 8.39 22.57
C GLU A 30 -0.59 8.78 21.22
N GLU A 31 -1.39 8.94 20.16
CA GLU A 31 -0.90 9.37 18.84
C GLU A 31 -0.39 10.81 18.85
N VAL A 32 -0.82 11.75 19.70
CA VAL A 32 -0.17 13.08 19.81
C VAL A 32 1.17 12.99 20.53
N ARG A 33 1.34 12.04 21.47
CA ARG A 33 2.61 11.80 22.16
C ARG A 33 3.60 10.98 21.33
N GLU A 34 3.10 10.09 20.47
CA GLU A 34 3.87 9.37 19.46
C GLU A 34 4.06 10.17 18.14
N ALA A 35 3.13 11.09 17.81
CA ALA A 35 3.20 12.00 16.68
C ALA A 35 3.88 13.34 17.01
N TRP A 36 4.68 13.41 18.08
CA TRP A 36 5.78 14.37 18.16
C TRP A 36 7.15 13.74 17.80
N PRO A 37 7.37 13.32 16.54
CA PRO A 37 8.69 13.23 15.95
C PRO A 37 8.98 14.58 15.29
N SER A 38 9.59 15.52 16.01
CA SER A 38 10.04 16.80 15.43
C SER A 38 10.97 16.66 14.22
N ASP A 39 11.46 15.45 13.90
CA ASP A 39 12.32 15.17 12.75
C ASP A 39 11.59 14.83 11.44
N ARG A 40 10.34 14.33 11.46
CA ARG A 40 9.59 14.08 10.20
C ARG A 40 9.14 15.38 9.52
N THR A 41 9.00 16.43 10.30
CA THR A 41 8.52 17.73 9.87
C THR A 41 9.56 18.50 9.07
N THR A 42 10.85 18.17 9.12
CA THR A 42 11.89 18.92 8.37
C THR A 42 12.20 18.28 7.01
N GLN A 43 12.09 16.95 6.89
CA GLN A 43 12.32 16.23 5.62
C GLN A 43 11.10 16.26 4.68
N ALA A 44 9.88 16.39 5.21
CA ALA A 44 8.64 16.43 4.42
C ALA A 44 8.30 17.82 3.84
N GLN A 45 9.01 18.89 4.23
CA GLN A 45 8.70 20.27 3.84
C GLN A 45 9.20 20.67 2.43
N GLY A 46 9.72 19.73 1.64
CA GLY A 46 10.21 20.04 0.29
C GLY A 46 10.33 18.86 -0.66
N ASP A 47 9.58 17.76 -0.48
CA ASP A 47 9.58 16.69 -1.48
C ASP A 47 8.53 17.01 -2.56
N PRO A 48 8.93 17.51 -3.75
CA PRO A 48 8.00 17.79 -4.83
C PRO A 48 7.22 16.53 -5.26
N LEU A 49 7.75 15.33 -4.98
CA LEU A 49 7.06 14.08 -5.26
C LEU A 49 5.82 13.90 -4.37
N ARG A 50 5.85 14.41 -3.14
CA ARG A 50 4.71 14.33 -2.22
C ARG A 50 3.58 15.24 -2.67
N ASP A 51 3.91 16.47 -3.06
CA ASP A 51 2.94 17.44 -3.59
C ASP A 51 2.29 16.90 -4.87
N GLU A 52 3.08 16.30 -5.74
CA GLU A 52 2.60 15.68 -6.97
C GLU A 52 1.67 14.49 -6.69
N MET A 53 1.97 13.68 -5.67
CA MET A 53 1.10 12.59 -5.25
C MET A 53 -0.25 13.09 -4.75
N ILE A 54 -0.27 14.18 -3.98
CA ILE A 54 -1.51 14.81 -3.48
C ILE A 54 -2.31 15.36 -4.66
N ARG A 55 -1.67 16.04 -5.60
CA ARG A 55 -2.29 16.52 -6.84
C ARG A 55 -2.97 15.39 -7.60
N CYS A 56 -2.28 14.26 -7.74
CA CYS A 56 -2.78 13.09 -8.45
C CYS A 56 -3.93 12.36 -7.72
N GLN A 57 -3.98 12.42 -6.38
CA GLN A 57 -5.10 11.89 -5.61
C GLN A 57 -6.38 12.70 -5.83
N VAL A 58 -6.26 14.03 -5.90
CA VAL A 58 -7.40 14.94 -6.13
C VAL A 58 -8.01 14.72 -7.53
N LEU A 59 -7.21 14.29 -8.50
CA LEU A 59 -7.70 13.97 -9.85
C LEU A 59 -8.58 12.71 -9.91
N GLY A 60 -8.52 11.82 -8.90
CA GLY A 60 -9.32 10.60 -8.84
C GLY A 60 -9.20 9.75 -10.11
N GLU A 61 -10.34 9.45 -10.74
CA GLU A 61 -10.43 8.66 -11.99
C GLU A 61 -9.67 9.26 -13.19
N ALA A 62 -9.38 10.57 -13.17
CA ALA A 62 -8.56 11.18 -14.21
C ALA A 62 -7.05 10.93 -13.99
N GLY A 63 -6.63 10.63 -12.76
CA GLY A 63 -5.23 10.42 -12.38
C GLY A 63 -4.52 9.35 -13.21
N PRO A 64 -5.08 8.15 -13.43
CA PRO A 64 -4.48 7.12 -14.28
C PRO A 64 -4.33 7.49 -15.76
N ARG A 65 -5.01 8.56 -16.22
CA ARG A 65 -4.90 9.06 -17.59
C ARG A 65 -3.89 10.21 -17.73
N ASP A 66 -3.41 10.77 -16.62
CA ASP A 66 -2.40 11.83 -16.61
C ASP A 66 -0.98 11.21 -16.61
N PRO A 67 -0.15 11.45 -17.65
CA PRO A 67 1.21 10.93 -17.71
C PRO A 67 2.13 11.45 -16.61
N ALA A 68 1.86 12.64 -16.05
CA ALA A 68 2.61 13.16 -14.91
C ALA A 68 2.33 12.35 -13.64
N CYS A 69 1.07 11.95 -13.42
CA CYS A 69 0.69 11.11 -12.29
C CYS A 69 1.26 9.69 -12.38
N LEU A 70 1.24 9.10 -13.56
CA LEU A 70 1.86 7.79 -13.79
C LEU A 70 3.37 7.81 -13.44
N ARG A 71 4.06 8.89 -13.82
CA ARG A 71 5.49 9.07 -13.51
C ARG A 71 5.73 9.25 -12.01
N ALA A 72 4.92 10.07 -11.34
CA ALA A 72 5.03 10.32 -9.90
C ALA A 72 4.83 9.03 -9.09
N TRP A 73 3.86 8.20 -9.46
CA TRP A 73 3.64 6.91 -8.80
C TRP A 73 4.76 5.90 -9.06
N ALA A 74 5.27 5.85 -10.29
CA ALA A 74 6.40 4.98 -10.63
C ALA A 74 7.65 5.35 -9.82
N GLU A 75 7.95 6.65 -9.71
CA GLU A 75 9.07 7.17 -8.93
C GLU A 75 8.90 6.88 -7.43
N ASN A 76 7.71 7.12 -6.88
CA ASN A 76 7.41 6.79 -5.49
C ASN A 76 7.58 5.29 -5.22
N ARG A 77 7.04 4.45 -6.11
CA ARG A 77 7.19 2.99 -6.00
C ARG A 77 8.65 2.58 -6.05
N ASN A 78 9.45 3.19 -6.93
CA ASN A 78 10.88 2.89 -7.05
C ASN A 78 11.62 3.23 -5.75
N ARG A 79 11.35 4.39 -5.13
CA ARG A 79 11.96 4.79 -3.86
C ARG A 79 11.74 3.79 -2.73
N PHE A 80 10.60 3.11 -2.68
CA PHE A 80 10.27 2.19 -1.60
C PHE A 80 10.48 0.72 -1.94
N LEU A 81 10.33 0.33 -3.20
CA LEU A 81 10.31 -1.06 -3.63
C LEU A 81 11.53 -1.47 -4.48
N ALA A 82 12.44 -0.56 -4.83
CA ALA A 82 13.65 -0.93 -5.56
C ALA A 82 14.50 -1.93 -4.75
N PRO A 83 15.11 -2.94 -5.41
CA PRO A 83 16.12 -3.78 -4.77
C PRO A 83 17.24 -2.91 -4.18
N GLY A 84 17.46 -3.00 -2.87
CA GLY A 84 18.43 -2.16 -2.14
C GLY A 84 17.85 -0.86 -1.53
N ALA A 85 16.57 -0.57 -1.72
CA ALA A 85 15.89 0.54 -1.03
C ALA A 85 15.61 0.26 0.45
N ARG A 86 15.57 -1.03 0.83
CA ARG A 86 15.61 -1.41 2.24
C ARG A 86 17.05 -1.19 2.72
N PRO A 87 17.27 -0.54 3.88
CA PRO A 87 18.54 -0.67 4.56
C PRO A 87 18.86 -2.15 4.58
N THR A 88 20.03 -2.53 4.07
CA THR A 88 20.58 -3.86 4.32
C THR A 88 20.79 -3.89 5.83
N GLU A 89 19.72 -4.24 6.57
CA GLU A 89 19.84 -4.74 7.91
C GLU A 89 20.87 -5.84 7.75
N ARG A 90 22.10 -5.57 8.22
CA ARG A 90 23.12 -6.59 8.33
C ARG A 90 22.52 -7.59 9.30
N LEU A 91 21.81 -8.57 8.73
CA LEU A 91 21.50 -9.79 9.44
C LEU A 91 22.86 -10.23 9.97
N PRO A 92 23.05 -10.35 11.30
CA PRO A 92 24.32 -10.84 11.83
C PRO A 92 24.65 -12.13 11.06
N ASP A 93 25.91 -12.34 10.69
CA ASP A 93 26.34 -13.54 9.96
C ASP A 93 25.90 -14.77 10.75
N ILE A 94 24.71 -15.29 10.44
CA ILE A 94 24.25 -16.58 10.94
C ILE A 94 25.03 -17.57 10.08
N PRO A 95 25.95 -18.35 10.67
CA PRO A 95 26.69 -19.35 9.92
C PRO A 95 25.67 -20.25 9.20
N PRO A 96 25.89 -20.58 7.92
CA PRO A 96 24.92 -21.35 7.15
C PRO A 96 24.63 -22.64 7.92
N ALA A 97 23.34 -22.88 8.19
CA ALA A 97 22.90 -24.13 8.78
C ALA A 97 23.46 -25.29 7.93
N PRO A 98 23.98 -26.37 8.54
CA PRO A 98 24.53 -27.50 7.81
C PRO A 98 23.48 -28.00 6.83
N ARG A 99 23.77 -27.89 5.52
CA ARG A 99 22.93 -28.45 4.47
C ARG A 99 22.98 -29.96 4.65
N ASN A 100 21.95 -30.53 5.27
CA ASN A 100 21.75 -31.98 5.25
C ASN A 100 21.71 -32.42 3.78
N THR A 101 22.75 -33.11 3.36
CA THR A 101 23.01 -33.67 2.02
C THR A 101 22.07 -34.84 1.67
N LEU A 102 20.83 -34.82 2.15
CA LEU A 102 19.85 -35.91 1.96
C LEU A 102 18.65 -35.52 1.08
N ILE A 103 18.66 -34.34 0.45
CA ILE A 103 17.73 -34.04 -0.65
C ILE A 103 18.50 -34.23 -1.96
N PRO A 104 18.25 -35.31 -2.73
CA PRO A 104 18.71 -35.36 -4.12
C PRO A 104 18.16 -34.15 -4.85
N GLN A 105 19.04 -33.35 -5.46
CA GLN A 105 18.67 -32.27 -6.37
C GLN A 105 18.11 -32.89 -7.66
N SER A 106 16.89 -33.44 -7.56
CA SER A 106 16.13 -33.89 -8.72
C SER A 106 15.50 -32.66 -9.38
N ASP A 107 15.75 -32.53 -10.68
CA ASP A 107 15.24 -31.54 -11.62
C ASP A 107 15.84 -30.13 -11.63
N ARG A 108 17.04 -30.04 -12.24
CA ARG A 108 17.44 -28.87 -13.03
C ARG A 108 17.34 -29.13 -14.55
N THR A 109 16.71 -30.22 -14.99
CA THR A 109 16.68 -30.59 -16.42
C THR A 109 15.36 -30.28 -17.14
N ASP A 110 14.34 -29.75 -16.47
CA ASP A 110 13.09 -29.34 -17.13
C ASP A 110 12.98 -27.82 -17.25
N GLN A 111 13.80 -27.24 -18.13
CA GLN A 111 13.57 -25.89 -18.64
C GLN A 111 12.83 -26.05 -19.97
N PRO A 112 11.51 -25.84 -20.05
CA PRO A 112 10.82 -25.84 -21.33
C PRO A 112 11.36 -24.67 -22.16
N ALA A 113 11.78 -24.98 -23.38
CA ALA A 113 12.29 -24.02 -24.33
C ALA A 113 11.30 -22.86 -24.51
N PHE A 114 11.80 -21.63 -24.43
CA PHE A 114 11.06 -20.43 -24.78
C PHE A 114 10.68 -20.51 -26.27
N GLU A 115 9.47 -20.97 -26.56
CA GLU A 115 8.89 -20.89 -27.89
C GLU A 115 8.50 -19.43 -28.14
N PRO A 116 8.99 -18.76 -29.19
CA PRO A 116 8.62 -17.37 -29.46
C PRO A 116 7.14 -17.29 -29.83
N ALA A 117 6.37 -16.58 -29.00
CA ALA A 117 4.95 -16.35 -29.21
C ALA A 117 4.70 -15.74 -30.61
N ALA A 118 3.83 -16.37 -31.39
CA ALA A 118 3.38 -15.86 -32.67
C ALA A 118 2.66 -14.50 -32.51
N PRO A 119 2.69 -13.62 -33.53
CA PRO A 119 2.04 -12.31 -33.45
C PRO A 119 0.52 -12.46 -33.31
N ILE A 120 -0.05 -11.90 -32.26
CA ILE A 120 -1.50 -11.80 -32.08
C ILE A 120 -2.00 -10.73 -33.05
N ALA A 121 -2.74 -11.15 -34.09
CA ALA A 121 -3.43 -10.23 -35.00
C ALA A 121 -4.55 -9.48 -34.24
N PRO A 122 -4.81 -8.20 -34.56
CA PRO A 122 -5.89 -7.43 -33.94
C PRO A 122 -7.27 -8.01 -34.32
N PRO A 123 -8.28 -7.92 -33.43
CA PRO A 123 -9.62 -8.43 -33.72
C PRO A 123 -10.26 -7.62 -34.86
N GLN A 124 -10.65 -8.31 -35.93
CA GLN A 124 -11.44 -7.75 -37.02
C GLN A 124 -12.81 -7.37 -36.49
N LEU A 125 -13.12 -6.08 -36.61
CA LEU A 125 -14.38 -5.47 -36.23
C LEU A 125 -15.37 -5.79 -37.36
N ASP A 126 -16.10 -6.89 -37.23
CA ASP A 126 -17.10 -7.29 -38.23
C ASP A 126 -18.34 -6.40 -38.10
N GLU A 127 -18.52 -5.62 -39.15
CA GLU A 127 -19.61 -4.70 -39.46
C GLU A 127 -20.88 -5.52 -39.78
N ALA A 128 -21.92 -5.43 -38.95
CA ALA A 128 -23.22 -6.01 -39.25
C ALA A 128 -24.36 -5.02 -38.91
N ARG A 129 -24.71 -4.26 -39.96
CA ARG A 129 -26.04 -3.80 -40.39
C ARG A 129 -27.20 -3.83 -39.39
#